data_AF-A0A9N9LIV7-F1
#
_entry.id   AF-A0A9N9LIV7-F1
#
_cell.length_a   1.000
_cell.length_b   1.000
_cell.length_c   1.000
_cell.angle_alpha   90.00
_cell.angle_beta   90.00
_cell.angle_gamma   90.00
#
_symmetry.space_group_name_H-M   'P 1'
#
loop_
_entity.id
_entity.type
_entity.pdbx_description
1 polymer ?
#
loop_
_entity_poly.entity_id
_entity_poly.type
_entity_poly.pdbx_seq_one_letter_code
_entity_poly.pdbx_strand_id
1 'polypeptide(L)'
;MRAMIWYKLTLPSMQRKAGIGSGVVCNIIDAEKRPMLLHPALLHSAFQAIILAYCHPDDGRLSTIHVPKPIESIRINPALCAEYLTDAASLPFESAETACNREGVFGDVDIFSPTGEPAMIQVQGLQFVRFAEATAEDDMKVFYTTIWGPVTPDLSTVCWDGRATEDECELARDLERICLYYLNQWEREIPFDHPARTEGVYKGLFRFSSHIRAKVLNGKHKYARPEYMHDDQEVIRLLKQKHHNCLDLRMVETAGENIPAVVRGETTILEHLFKDDLLAKFYSHSLGMRSYIKYFGRGVQQITHRYPAMKILEVGGGTGHATHAIFNEIGGSFGSYQFTDVSSGFFEKAQARFEE
;
A
#
# COMPACT_ATOMS: atom_id res chain seq x y z
N MET A 1 17.44 26.12 0.15
CA MET A 1 18.75 26.80 -0.02
C MET A 1 18.73 28.34 0.07
N ARG A 2 17.63 29.04 -0.27
CA ARG A 2 17.56 30.53 -0.15
C ARG A 2 17.39 31.09 1.27
N ALA A 3 16.90 30.30 2.24
CA ALA A 3 16.74 30.75 3.63
C ALA A 3 18.09 30.87 4.38
N MET A 4 19.10 30.06 4.04
CA MET A 4 20.41 30.01 4.73
C MET A 4 21.26 31.29 4.60
N ILE A 5 20.99 32.16 3.61
CA ILE A 5 21.82 33.35 3.36
C ILE A 5 21.55 34.45 4.41
N TRP A 6 20.34 34.50 4.99
CA TRP A 6 20.01 35.46 6.05
C TRP A 6 20.56 35.06 7.44
N TYR A 7 20.78 33.76 7.68
CA TYR A 7 21.24 33.24 8.98
C TYR A 7 22.60 33.78 9.42
N LYS A 8 23.53 34.00 8.49
CA LYS A 8 24.90 34.44 8.82
C LYS A 8 25.00 35.92 9.24
N LEU A 9 23.99 36.74 8.97
CA LEU A 9 24.05 38.17 9.25
C LEU A 9 23.57 38.51 10.67
N THR A 10 22.61 37.77 11.23
CA THR A 10 22.06 38.06 12.56
C THR A 10 22.49 37.09 13.66
N LEU A 11 22.89 35.85 13.37
CA LEU A 11 23.34 34.88 14.38
C LEU A 11 24.78 34.41 14.08
N PRO A 12 25.80 35.24 14.34
CA PRO A 12 27.20 34.95 13.98
C PRO A 12 27.83 33.79 14.76
N SER A 13 27.33 33.51 15.97
CA SER A 13 27.85 32.46 16.84
C SER A 13 26.70 31.78 17.55
N MET A 14 26.70 30.44 17.53
CA MET A 14 25.64 29.61 18.09
C MET A 14 26.24 28.30 18.60
N GLN A 15 25.79 27.85 19.75
CA GLN A 15 26.09 26.54 20.32
C GLN A 15 24.85 25.99 21.01
N ARG A 16 24.75 24.66 21.10
CA ARG A 16 23.65 24.00 21.79
C ARG A 16 24.11 22.81 22.60
N LYS A 17 23.46 22.55 23.74
CA LYS A 17 23.66 21.35 24.55
C LYS A 17 22.45 21.10 25.43
N ALA A 18 21.99 19.85 25.50
CA ALA A 18 20.96 19.40 26.44
C ALA A 18 19.68 20.27 26.46
N GLY A 19 19.15 20.62 25.28
CA GLY A 19 17.92 21.43 25.18
C GLY A 19 18.14 22.93 25.42
N ILE A 20 19.38 23.39 25.50
CA ILE A 20 19.74 24.81 25.65
C ILE A 20 20.52 25.26 24.41
N GLY A 21 20.15 26.41 23.86
CA GLY A 21 20.91 27.15 22.85
C GLY A 21 21.55 28.39 23.48
N SER A 22 22.75 28.74 23.06
CA SER A 22 23.36 30.02 23.43
C SER A 22 24.21 30.55 22.30
N GLY A 23 24.49 31.85 22.31
CA GLY A 23 25.27 32.46 21.25
C GLY A 23 25.20 33.97 21.28
N VAL A 24 25.41 34.55 20.10
CA VAL A 24 25.38 35.99 19.89
C VAL A 24 24.39 36.30 18.77
N VAL A 25 23.59 37.34 18.96
CA VAL A 25 22.71 37.92 17.96
C VAL A 25 23.16 39.35 17.63
N CYS A 26 23.20 39.70 16.34
CA CYS A 26 23.55 41.02 15.86
C CYS A 26 22.30 41.85 15.57
N ASN A 27 22.29 43.09 16.06
CA ASN A 27 21.27 44.05 15.69
C ASN A 27 21.43 44.51 14.22
N ILE A 28 20.31 44.69 13.51
CA ILE A 28 20.29 45.23 12.14
C ILE A 28 19.88 46.70 12.21
N ILE A 29 20.72 47.58 11.67
CA ILE A 29 20.41 49.01 11.52
C ILE A 29 19.76 49.21 10.15
N ASP A 30 18.54 49.77 10.13
CA ASP A 30 17.87 50.16 8.89
C ASP A 30 18.45 51.48 8.37
N ALA A 31 18.88 51.50 7.10
CA ALA A 31 19.43 52.69 6.45
C ALA A 31 18.36 53.78 6.21
N GLU A 32 17.07 53.42 6.19
CA GLU A 32 15.94 54.33 5.93
C GLU A 32 15.23 54.81 7.20
N LYS A 33 16.00 55.27 8.21
CA LYS A 33 15.62 56.28 9.25
C LYS A 33 14.19 56.26 9.83
N ARG A 34 13.55 55.10 10.06
CA ARG A 34 12.45 55.01 11.04
C ARG A 34 13.03 54.49 12.35
N PRO A 35 13.08 55.31 13.42
CA PRO A 35 13.58 54.83 14.71
C PRO A 35 12.60 53.78 15.25
N MET A 36 12.99 52.51 15.18
CA MET A 36 12.29 51.42 15.83
C MET A 36 13.04 51.09 17.13
N LEU A 37 12.30 50.88 18.22
CA LEU A 37 12.89 50.39 19.48
C LEU A 37 13.54 49.01 19.30
N LEU A 38 12.96 48.18 18.42
CA LEU A 38 13.40 46.82 18.16
C LEU A 38 13.17 46.49 16.68
N HIS A 39 14.22 46.09 15.96
CA HIS A 39 14.08 45.61 14.58
C HIS A 39 13.42 44.22 14.58
N PRO A 40 12.37 43.96 13.76
CA PRO A 40 11.68 42.66 13.74
C PRO A 40 12.59 41.46 13.47
N ALA A 41 13.66 41.65 12.71
CA ALA A 41 14.65 40.60 12.47
C ALA A 41 15.43 40.18 13.73
N LEU A 42 15.61 41.07 14.72
CA LEU A 42 16.22 40.71 16.00
C LEU A 42 15.29 39.76 16.77
N LEU A 43 14.00 40.09 16.83
CA LEU A 43 12.99 39.24 17.46
C LEU A 43 12.83 37.89 16.74
N HIS A 44 12.87 37.90 15.40
CA HIS A 44 12.85 36.67 14.62
C HIS A 44 14.09 35.79 14.88
N SER A 45 15.26 36.40 15.06
CA SER A 45 16.49 35.68 15.42
C SER A 45 16.40 35.09 16.83
N ALA A 46 15.74 35.78 17.77
CA ALA A 46 15.41 35.24 19.09
C ALA A 46 14.52 33.99 18.98
N PHE A 47 13.48 34.04 18.14
CA PHE A 47 12.62 32.87 17.89
C PHE A 47 13.44 31.70 17.31
N GLN A 48 14.33 31.96 16.34
CA GLN A 48 15.20 30.93 15.78
C GLN A 48 16.17 30.32 16.82
N ALA A 49 16.58 31.07 17.84
CA ALA A 49 17.40 30.53 18.93
C ALA A 49 16.70 29.40 19.69
N ILE A 50 15.36 29.41 19.79
CA ILE A 50 14.61 28.30 20.39
C ILE A 50 14.66 27.05 19.49
N ILE A 51 14.60 27.22 18.17
CA ILE A 51 14.80 26.11 17.22
C ILE A 51 16.20 25.53 17.32
N LEU A 52 17.23 26.37 17.56
CA LEU A 52 18.59 25.90 17.85
C LEU A 52 18.65 25.04 19.13
N ALA A 53 17.91 25.41 20.18
CA ALA A 53 17.82 24.60 21.40
C ALA A 53 17.22 23.21 21.09
N TYR A 54 16.19 23.18 20.25
CA TYR A 54 15.45 21.98 19.85
C TYR A 54 16.22 21.01 18.93
N CYS A 55 16.80 21.49 17.82
CA CYS A 55 17.44 20.67 16.80
C CYS A 55 18.87 21.12 16.47
N HIS A 56 19.73 20.16 16.15
CA HIS A 56 21.05 20.38 15.58
C HIS A 56 20.95 20.47 14.04
N PRO A 57 21.83 21.25 13.36
CA PRO A 57 21.92 21.21 11.91
C PRO A 57 22.00 19.78 11.37
N ASP A 58 21.15 19.45 10.39
CA ASP A 58 21.13 18.16 9.70
C ASP A 58 20.81 16.93 10.57
N ASP A 59 20.24 17.10 11.78
CA ASP A 59 19.84 15.97 12.64
C ASP A 59 18.49 15.32 12.29
N GLY A 60 17.78 15.88 11.31
CA GLY A 60 16.48 15.41 10.84
C GLY A 60 15.29 15.69 11.77
N ARG A 61 15.49 16.30 12.95
CA ARG A 61 14.38 16.58 13.90
C ARG A 61 13.39 17.60 13.36
N LEU A 62 13.86 18.58 12.59
CA LEU A 62 13.02 19.58 11.96
C LEU A 62 12.55 19.07 10.58
N SER A 63 11.71 18.02 10.57
CA SER A 63 11.24 17.37 9.33
C SER A 63 10.23 18.23 8.56
N THR A 64 9.47 19.08 9.25
CA THR A 64 8.48 19.98 8.66
C THR A 64 8.71 21.44 9.04
N ILE A 65 8.10 22.36 8.30
CA ILE A 65 8.17 23.80 8.59
C ILE A 65 7.40 24.08 9.88
N HIS A 66 8.08 24.72 10.84
CA HIS A 66 7.47 25.19 12.09
C HIS A 66 7.32 26.71 12.09
N VAL A 67 6.19 27.21 12.61
CA VAL A 67 5.84 28.63 12.66
C VAL A 67 5.43 29.03 14.08
N PRO A 68 5.73 30.27 14.52
CA PRO A 68 5.48 30.71 15.90
C PRO A 68 3.99 31.01 16.18
N LYS A 69 3.35 30.26 17.10
CA LYS A 69 1.98 30.46 17.66
C LYS A 69 1.76 29.62 18.94
N PRO A 70 1.23 30.14 20.06
CA PRO A 70 1.20 31.51 20.60
C PRO A 70 2.48 31.84 21.40
N ILE A 71 2.53 33.06 21.96
CA ILE A 71 3.60 33.54 22.84
C ILE A 71 2.96 33.93 24.16
N GLU A 72 3.37 33.33 25.28
CA GLU A 72 2.80 33.67 26.59
C GLU A 72 3.19 35.08 27.05
N SER A 73 4.47 35.42 26.91
CA SER A 73 4.96 36.73 27.33
C SER A 73 6.16 37.18 26.51
N ILE A 74 6.18 38.47 26.16
CA ILE A 74 7.38 39.17 25.71
C ILE A 74 7.61 40.33 26.66
N ARG A 75 8.78 40.35 27.31
CA ARG A 75 9.23 41.48 28.14
C ARG A 75 10.39 42.18 27.47
N ILE A 76 10.31 43.49 27.38
CA ILE A 76 11.32 44.33 26.74
C ILE A 76 11.67 45.45 27.73
N ASN A 77 12.96 45.64 28.01
CA ASN A 77 13.45 46.79 28.74
C ASN A 77 13.78 47.93 27.75
N PRO A 78 12.89 48.93 27.58
CA PRO A 78 13.08 49.96 26.56
C PRO A 78 14.32 50.83 26.82
N ALA A 79 14.73 51.02 28.08
CA ALA A 79 15.91 51.82 28.42
C ALA A 79 17.20 51.13 27.93
N LEU A 80 17.35 49.84 28.21
CA LEU A 80 18.50 49.06 27.74
C LEU A 80 18.48 48.89 26.21
N CYS A 81 17.31 48.67 25.62
CA CYS A 81 17.17 48.62 24.17
C CYS A 81 17.60 49.94 23.52
N ALA A 82 17.18 51.08 24.06
CA ALA A 82 17.58 52.40 23.55
C ALA A 82 19.08 52.69 23.75
N GLU A 83 19.71 52.10 24.77
CA GLU A 83 21.15 52.25 25.03
C GLU A 83 21.99 51.39 24.06
N TYR A 84 21.63 50.10 23.91
CA TYR A 84 22.48 49.11 23.24
C TYR A 84 22.06 48.76 21.80
N LEU A 85 20.85 49.11 21.33
CA LEU A 85 20.40 48.85 19.95
C LEU A 85 20.61 50.03 18.99
N THR A 86 21.40 51.03 19.39
CA THR A 86 21.71 52.22 18.57
C THR A 86 22.74 51.93 17.48
N ASP A 87 23.63 50.96 17.72
CA ASP A 87 24.66 50.50 16.78
C ASP A 87 24.49 49.00 16.45
N ALA A 88 25.40 48.46 15.61
CA ALA A 88 25.47 47.05 15.26
C ALA A 88 26.04 46.24 16.44
N ALA A 89 25.30 46.23 17.55
CA ALA A 89 25.69 45.54 18.77
C ALA A 89 25.58 44.03 18.62
N SER A 90 26.56 43.34 19.18
CA SER A 90 26.56 41.89 19.40
C SER A 90 26.02 41.61 20.79
N LEU A 91 24.86 40.97 20.86
CA LEU A 91 24.12 40.73 22.10
C LEU A 91 24.14 39.23 22.41
N PRO A 92 24.57 38.83 23.62
CA PRO A 92 24.48 37.44 24.02
C PRO A 92 23.01 37.03 24.16
N PHE A 93 22.71 35.79 23.78
CA PHE A 93 21.40 35.18 24.03
C PHE A 93 21.55 33.80 24.66
N GLU A 94 20.53 33.41 25.43
CA GLU A 94 20.31 32.05 25.87
C GLU A 94 18.87 31.65 25.53
N SER A 95 18.68 30.42 25.05
CA SER A 95 17.39 29.86 24.72
C SER A 95 17.25 28.46 25.29
N ALA A 96 16.02 28.06 25.59
CA ALA A 96 15.73 26.73 26.12
C ALA A 96 14.53 26.11 25.38
N GLU A 97 14.65 24.82 25.05
CA GLU A 97 13.51 23.97 24.75
C GLU A 97 12.86 23.59 26.09
N THR A 98 11.67 24.11 26.34
CA THR A 98 10.94 23.85 27.59
C THR A 98 10.07 22.61 27.49
N ALA A 99 9.55 22.32 26.29
CA ALA A 99 8.81 21.09 26.00
C ALA A 99 8.78 20.80 24.50
N CYS A 100 8.59 19.54 24.13
CA CYS A 100 8.25 19.11 22.78
C CYS A 100 7.15 18.05 22.85
N ASN A 101 6.01 18.29 22.20
CA ASN A 101 4.89 17.37 22.16
C ASN A 101 4.21 17.37 20.77
N ARG A 102 3.01 16.77 20.66
CA ARG A 102 2.26 16.72 19.39
C ARG A 102 1.80 18.09 18.89
N GLU A 103 1.60 19.05 19.78
CA GLU A 103 1.14 20.40 19.47
C GLU A 103 2.27 21.30 18.97
N GLY A 104 3.52 20.96 19.26
CA GLY A 104 4.68 21.69 18.76
C GLY A 104 5.89 21.65 19.68
N VAL A 105 6.81 22.57 19.41
CA VAL A 105 8.02 22.82 20.19
C VAL A 105 7.81 24.09 21.00
N PHE A 106 8.09 24.04 22.30
CA PHE A 106 7.95 25.16 23.22
C PHE A 106 9.33 25.61 23.66
N GLY A 107 9.50 26.91 23.80
CA GLY A 107 10.75 27.42 24.34
C GLY A 107 10.73 28.87 24.74
N ASP A 108 11.80 29.21 25.44
CA ASP A 108 12.08 30.52 25.99
C ASP A 108 13.39 31.06 25.40
N VAL A 109 13.51 32.37 25.29
CA VAL A 109 14.76 33.02 24.90
C VAL A 109 14.94 34.35 25.64
N ASP A 110 16.13 34.53 26.20
CA ASP A 110 16.60 35.75 26.82
C ASP A 110 17.74 36.34 25.99
N ILE A 111 17.64 37.63 25.67
CA ILE A 111 18.70 38.43 25.06
C ILE A 111 19.21 39.39 26.11
N PHE A 112 20.52 39.38 26.35
CA PHE A 112 21.17 40.16 27.39
C PHE A 112 21.90 41.38 26.82
N SER A 113 22.19 42.34 27.69
CA SER A 113 23.12 43.43 27.37
C SER A 113 24.54 42.88 27.13
N PRO A 114 25.43 43.65 26.48
CA PRO A 114 26.84 43.26 26.34
C PRO A 114 27.55 43.01 27.67
N THR A 115 27.02 43.55 28.78
CA THR A 115 27.54 43.35 30.14
C THR A 115 27.07 42.04 30.79
N GLY A 116 26.21 41.26 30.12
CA GLY A 116 25.73 39.94 30.57
C GLY A 116 24.46 39.98 31.42
N GLU A 117 24.26 41.00 32.25
CA GLU A 117 23.01 41.22 33.01
C GLU A 117 22.69 42.72 33.13
N PRO A 118 21.40 43.09 33.19
CA PRO A 118 20.20 42.25 33.13
C PRO A 118 19.73 41.91 31.69
N ALA A 119 18.77 40.99 31.56
CA ALA A 119 18.15 40.66 30.27
C ALA A 119 17.43 41.88 29.67
N MET A 120 17.69 42.16 28.39
CA MET A 120 17.08 43.24 27.61
C MET A 120 15.72 42.83 27.03
N ILE A 121 15.64 41.62 26.49
CA ILE A 121 14.45 41.08 25.85
C ILE A 121 14.28 39.65 26.34
N GLN A 122 13.08 39.31 26.77
CA GLN A 122 12.71 37.96 27.18
C GLN A 122 11.46 37.54 26.42
N VAL A 123 11.49 36.35 25.84
CA VAL A 123 10.33 35.69 25.24
C VAL A 123 10.11 34.40 26.01
N GLN A 124 8.92 34.25 26.59
CA GLN A 124 8.55 33.08 27.37
C GLN A 124 7.31 32.41 26.77
N GLY A 125 7.32 31.07 26.81
CA GLY A 125 6.23 30.24 26.32
C GLY A 125 5.97 30.46 24.82
N LEU A 126 7.02 30.60 24.02
CA LEU A 126 6.86 30.61 22.56
C LEU A 126 6.64 29.17 22.09
N GLN A 127 5.50 28.94 21.45
CA GLN A 127 5.21 27.68 20.78
C GLN A 127 5.48 27.80 19.28
N PHE A 128 6.12 26.78 18.73
CA PHE A 128 6.32 26.52 17.32
C PHE A 128 5.40 25.40 16.87
N VAL A 129 4.36 25.74 16.13
CA VAL A 129 3.42 24.78 15.54
C VAL A 129 3.86 24.40 14.14
N ARG A 130 3.52 23.19 13.70
CA ARG A 130 3.77 22.76 12.32
C ARG A 130 2.85 23.53 11.37
N PHE A 131 3.38 23.98 10.24
CA PHE A 131 2.61 24.67 9.22
C PHE A 131 1.61 23.75 8.52
N ALA A 132 2.01 22.50 8.29
CA ALA A 132 1.18 21.42 7.78
C ALA A 132 1.23 20.24 8.75
N GLU A 133 0.16 19.44 8.77
CA GLU A 133 0.17 18.19 9.51
C GLU A 133 1.25 17.26 8.94
N ALA A 134 1.99 16.59 9.82
CA ALA A 134 2.98 15.62 9.40
C ALA A 134 2.26 14.42 8.78
N THR A 135 2.74 13.99 7.63
CA THR A 135 2.28 12.80 6.92
C THR A 135 3.24 11.64 7.18
N ALA A 136 2.86 10.42 6.77
CA ALA A 136 3.75 9.27 6.82
C ALA A 136 5.03 9.44 5.96
N GLU A 137 5.03 10.39 5.01
CA GLU A 137 6.22 10.72 4.21
C GLU A 137 7.26 11.50 5.02
N ASP A 138 6.83 12.20 6.07
CA ASP A 138 7.70 13.01 6.95
C ASP A 138 8.33 12.18 8.10
N ASP A 139 7.95 10.90 8.22
CA ASP A 139 8.43 10.01 9.28
C ASP A 139 9.90 9.64 9.10
N MET A 140 10.69 9.82 10.16
CA MET A 140 12.09 9.36 10.19
C MET A 140 12.17 7.84 10.34
N LYS A 141 12.59 7.16 9.27
CA LYS A 141 12.77 5.70 9.22
C LYS A 141 14.14 5.30 9.79
N VAL A 142 14.35 5.46 11.10
CA VAL A 142 15.61 5.13 11.79
C VAL A 142 15.66 3.72 12.38
N PHE A 143 14.50 3.11 12.64
CA PHE A 143 14.42 1.78 13.22
C PHE A 143 14.41 0.72 12.12
N TYR A 144 15.25 -0.30 12.29
CA TYR A 144 15.33 -1.46 11.42
C TYR A 144 15.43 -2.74 12.25
N THR A 145 14.93 -3.84 11.69
CA THR A 145 15.06 -5.18 12.28
C THR A 145 15.51 -6.16 11.22
N THR A 146 16.21 -7.22 11.64
CA THR A 146 16.60 -8.29 10.73
C THR A 146 15.46 -9.29 10.60
N ILE A 147 14.84 -9.33 9.42
CA ILE A 147 13.83 -10.33 9.08
C ILE A 147 14.57 -11.48 8.38
N TRP A 148 14.43 -12.70 8.90
CA TRP A 148 15.03 -13.89 8.30
C TRP A 148 14.04 -14.57 7.36
N GLY A 149 14.51 -14.92 6.17
CA GLY A 149 13.75 -15.67 5.17
C GLY A 149 14.59 -16.76 4.50
N PRO A 150 13.96 -17.61 3.67
CA PRO A 150 14.65 -18.69 2.99
C PRO A 150 15.60 -18.16 1.91
N VAL A 151 16.74 -18.84 1.72
CA VAL A 151 17.74 -18.48 0.70
C VAL A 151 17.22 -18.73 -0.71
N THR A 152 16.45 -19.81 -0.88
CA THR A 152 15.79 -20.19 -2.14
C THR A 152 14.29 -20.30 -1.88
N PRO A 153 13.42 -19.82 -2.79
CA PRO A 153 11.98 -19.97 -2.63
C PRO A 153 11.58 -21.44 -2.46
N ASP A 154 10.72 -21.70 -1.48
CA ASP A 154 10.21 -23.03 -1.18
C ASP A 154 8.69 -22.96 -1.01
N LEU A 155 7.97 -23.41 -2.04
CA LEU A 155 6.50 -23.40 -2.06
C LEU A 155 5.89 -24.34 -1.01
N SER A 156 6.62 -25.32 -0.47
CA SER A 156 6.10 -26.18 0.59
C SER A 156 5.94 -25.40 1.91
N THR A 157 6.79 -24.39 2.13
CA THR A 157 6.77 -23.55 3.34
C THR A 157 5.68 -22.48 3.33
N VAL A 158 5.12 -22.14 2.16
CA VAL A 158 4.06 -21.13 2.05
C VAL A 158 2.65 -21.73 2.09
N CYS A 159 2.52 -23.03 1.81
CA CYS A 159 1.26 -23.77 1.70
C CYS A 159 0.83 -24.47 3.01
N TRP A 160 0.84 -23.76 4.14
CA TRP A 160 0.67 -24.35 5.47
C TRP A 160 -0.76 -24.25 6.05
N ASP A 161 -1.58 -23.27 5.66
CA ASP A 161 -2.86 -22.89 6.29
C ASP A 161 -4.13 -23.09 5.43
N GLY A 162 -4.09 -23.97 4.42
CA GLY A 162 -5.16 -24.05 3.41
C GLY A 162 -5.33 -25.46 2.86
N ARG A 163 -5.35 -26.43 3.78
CA ARG A 163 -5.80 -27.78 3.47
C ARG A 163 -7.31 -27.75 3.22
N ALA A 164 -7.74 -28.44 2.17
CA ALA A 164 -9.15 -28.56 1.86
C ALA A 164 -9.89 -29.24 3.02
N THR A 165 -11.03 -28.69 3.42
CA THR A 165 -11.92 -29.32 4.40
C THR A 165 -12.63 -30.52 3.78
N GLU A 166 -13.24 -31.39 4.61
CA GLU A 166 -14.04 -32.49 4.05
C GLU A 166 -15.26 -31.96 3.28
N ASP A 167 -15.88 -30.87 3.74
CA ASP A 167 -17.00 -30.22 3.04
C ASP A 167 -16.57 -29.69 1.67
N GLU A 168 -15.38 -29.09 1.57
CA GLU A 168 -14.79 -28.65 0.31
C GLU A 168 -14.49 -29.84 -0.61
N CYS A 169 -14.00 -30.95 -0.05
CA CYS A 169 -13.76 -32.17 -0.81
C CYS A 169 -15.07 -32.81 -1.30
N GLU A 170 -16.13 -32.79 -0.48
CA GLU A 170 -17.45 -33.28 -0.85
C GLU A 170 -18.06 -32.41 -1.97
N LEU A 171 -17.99 -31.08 -1.82
CA LEU A 171 -18.39 -30.14 -2.86
C LEU A 171 -17.65 -30.43 -4.18
N ALA A 172 -16.33 -30.62 -4.15
CA ALA A 172 -15.56 -30.95 -5.35
C ALA A 172 -16.05 -32.23 -6.03
N ARG A 173 -16.31 -33.30 -5.26
CA ARG A 173 -16.83 -34.57 -5.80
C ARG A 173 -18.22 -34.41 -6.42
N ASP A 174 -19.11 -33.65 -5.77
CA ASP A 174 -20.44 -33.38 -6.29
C ASP A 174 -20.38 -32.54 -7.59
N LEU A 175 -19.51 -31.53 -7.64
CA LEU A 175 -19.28 -30.72 -8.86
C LEU A 175 -18.71 -31.56 -10.00
N GLU A 176 -17.75 -32.46 -9.73
CA GLU A 176 -17.22 -33.39 -10.74
C GLU A 176 -18.32 -34.30 -11.31
N ARG A 177 -19.24 -34.77 -10.46
CA ARG A 177 -20.39 -35.60 -10.86
C ARG A 177 -21.36 -34.82 -11.76
N ILE A 178 -21.64 -33.56 -11.43
CA ILE A 178 -22.46 -32.67 -12.26
C ILE A 178 -21.76 -32.36 -13.61
N CYS A 179 -20.44 -32.12 -13.60
CA CYS A 179 -19.68 -31.93 -14.83
C CYS A 179 -19.76 -33.15 -15.75
N LEU A 180 -19.63 -34.36 -15.19
CA LEU A 180 -19.75 -35.61 -15.95
C LEU A 180 -21.15 -35.75 -16.58
N TYR A 181 -22.20 -35.35 -15.86
CA TYR A 181 -23.56 -35.31 -16.41
C TYR A 181 -23.66 -34.39 -17.63
N TYR A 182 -23.12 -33.17 -17.57
CA TYR A 182 -23.11 -32.26 -18.73
C TYR A 182 -22.28 -32.82 -19.90
N LEU A 183 -21.13 -33.45 -19.63
CA LEU A 183 -20.38 -34.14 -20.69
C LEU A 183 -21.24 -35.23 -21.36
N ASN A 184 -22.00 -36.00 -20.60
CA ASN A 184 -22.93 -37.00 -21.15
C ASN A 184 -24.07 -36.36 -21.96
N GLN A 185 -24.60 -35.21 -21.52
CA GLN A 185 -25.62 -34.48 -22.27
C GLN A 185 -25.08 -33.96 -23.61
N TRP A 186 -23.90 -33.32 -23.61
CA TRP A 186 -23.31 -32.80 -24.84
C TRP A 186 -23.04 -33.90 -25.87
N GLU A 187 -22.66 -35.10 -25.41
CA GLU A 187 -22.47 -36.25 -26.30
C GLU A 187 -23.77 -36.73 -26.96
N ARG A 188 -24.93 -36.48 -26.34
CA ARG A 188 -26.26 -36.80 -26.89
C ARG A 188 -26.78 -35.68 -27.79
N GLU A 189 -26.56 -34.43 -27.42
CA GLU A 189 -27.09 -33.26 -28.13
C GLU A 189 -26.32 -32.88 -29.37
N ILE A 190 -25.00 -33.12 -29.40
CA ILE A 190 -24.15 -32.80 -30.54
C ILE A 190 -23.90 -34.08 -31.35
N PRO A 191 -24.41 -34.18 -32.59
CA PRO A 191 -24.29 -35.37 -33.43
C PRO A 191 -22.84 -35.84 -33.60
N PHE A 192 -22.64 -37.15 -33.77
CA PHE A 192 -21.31 -37.75 -33.89
C PHE A 192 -20.53 -37.26 -35.12
N ASP A 193 -21.23 -36.91 -36.19
CA ASP A 193 -20.71 -36.38 -37.46
C ASP A 193 -20.55 -34.84 -37.46
N HIS A 194 -20.86 -34.16 -36.36
CA HIS A 194 -20.72 -32.71 -36.27
C HIS A 194 -19.24 -32.27 -36.42
N PRO A 195 -18.92 -31.27 -37.28
CA PRO A 195 -17.53 -30.86 -37.55
C PRO A 195 -16.72 -30.49 -36.32
N ALA A 196 -17.36 -29.94 -35.28
CA ALA A 196 -16.71 -29.58 -34.02
C ALA A 196 -16.03 -30.75 -33.28
N ARG A 197 -16.34 -32.00 -33.63
CA ARG A 197 -15.72 -33.19 -33.04
C ARG A 197 -14.38 -33.55 -33.70
N THR A 198 -14.15 -33.14 -34.94
CA THR A 198 -12.95 -33.48 -35.73
C THR A 198 -12.08 -32.26 -36.04
N GLU A 199 -12.71 -31.10 -36.24
CA GLU A 199 -12.11 -29.87 -36.75
C GLU A 199 -12.43 -28.65 -35.86
N GLY A 200 -11.78 -27.53 -36.15
CA GLY A 200 -12.00 -26.26 -35.43
C GLY A 200 -11.48 -26.23 -33.99
N VAL A 201 -11.99 -25.26 -33.23
CA VAL A 201 -11.52 -24.94 -31.86
C VAL A 201 -12.06 -25.90 -30.79
N TYR A 202 -13.18 -26.57 -31.04
CA TYR A 202 -13.86 -27.43 -30.05
C TYR A 202 -13.46 -28.91 -30.10
N LYS A 203 -12.66 -29.35 -31.09
CA LYS A 203 -12.21 -30.75 -31.19
C LYS A 203 -11.52 -31.25 -29.91
N GLY A 204 -10.82 -30.36 -29.20
CA GLY A 204 -10.17 -30.68 -27.93
C GLY A 204 -11.17 -30.97 -26.82
N LEU A 205 -12.28 -30.23 -26.77
CA LEU A 205 -13.35 -30.42 -25.79
C LEU A 205 -14.02 -31.78 -25.93
N PHE A 206 -14.37 -32.18 -27.16
CA PHE A 206 -15.00 -33.49 -27.39
C PHE A 206 -14.02 -34.66 -27.21
N ARG A 207 -12.74 -34.47 -27.55
CA ARG A 207 -11.69 -35.46 -27.21
C ARG A 207 -11.56 -35.62 -25.69
N PHE A 208 -11.58 -34.52 -24.95
CA PHE A 208 -11.57 -34.53 -23.49
C PHE A 208 -12.81 -35.23 -22.92
N SER A 209 -14.01 -34.87 -23.39
CA SER A 209 -15.28 -35.53 -23.03
C SER A 209 -15.19 -37.05 -23.22
N SER A 210 -14.84 -37.49 -24.43
CA SER A 210 -14.70 -38.91 -24.76
C SER A 210 -13.65 -39.61 -23.87
N HIS A 211 -12.51 -38.96 -23.61
CA HIS A 211 -11.47 -39.49 -22.73
C HIS A 211 -11.96 -39.67 -21.28
N ILE A 212 -12.59 -38.64 -20.70
CA ILE A 212 -13.09 -38.68 -19.32
C ILE A 212 -14.17 -39.75 -19.18
N ARG A 213 -15.15 -39.77 -20.08
CA ARG A 213 -16.24 -40.75 -20.07
C ARG A 213 -15.70 -42.19 -20.16
N ALA A 214 -14.76 -42.44 -21.08
CA ALA A 214 -14.12 -43.76 -21.20
C ALA A 214 -13.34 -44.13 -19.93
N LYS A 215 -12.67 -43.17 -19.29
CA LYS A 215 -11.95 -43.40 -18.04
C LYS A 215 -12.88 -43.74 -16.88
N VAL A 216 -14.05 -43.08 -16.79
CA VAL A 216 -15.09 -43.36 -15.78
C VAL A 216 -15.72 -44.73 -16.01
N LEU A 217 -16.14 -45.04 -17.25
CA LEU A 217 -16.74 -46.34 -17.60
C LEU A 217 -15.82 -47.52 -17.27
N ASN A 218 -14.51 -47.35 -17.46
CA ASN A 218 -13.51 -48.38 -17.16
C ASN A 218 -13.10 -48.42 -15.66
N GLY A 219 -13.71 -47.62 -14.78
CA GLY A 219 -13.36 -47.56 -13.37
C GLY A 219 -11.96 -47.01 -13.07
N LYS A 220 -11.35 -46.29 -14.02
CA LYS A 220 -9.98 -45.73 -13.93
C LYS A 220 -9.97 -44.27 -13.48
N HIS A 221 -11.13 -43.64 -13.32
CA HIS A 221 -11.23 -42.26 -12.85
C HIS A 221 -11.04 -42.22 -11.33
N LYS A 222 -10.29 -41.23 -10.81
CA LYS A 222 -9.87 -41.20 -9.40
C LYS A 222 -11.03 -40.96 -8.43
N TYR A 223 -12.02 -40.16 -8.84
CA TYR A 223 -13.09 -39.67 -7.97
C TYR A 223 -14.49 -40.04 -8.46
N ALA A 224 -14.81 -39.75 -9.74
CA ALA A 224 -16.04 -40.25 -10.36
C ALA A 224 -16.09 -41.78 -10.52
N ARG A 225 -17.27 -42.37 -10.27
CA ARG A 225 -17.51 -43.82 -10.32
C ARG A 225 -18.31 -44.22 -11.58
N PRO A 226 -18.21 -45.48 -12.06
CA PRO A 226 -18.94 -45.94 -13.24
C PRO A 226 -20.47 -45.74 -13.15
N GLU A 227 -21.05 -45.82 -11.96
CA GLU A 227 -22.49 -45.66 -11.75
C GLU A 227 -22.96 -44.24 -12.10
N TYR A 228 -22.11 -43.23 -11.91
CA TYR A 228 -22.44 -41.83 -12.20
C TYR A 228 -22.70 -41.56 -13.69
N MET A 229 -22.28 -42.46 -14.57
CA MET A 229 -22.59 -42.39 -16.01
C MET A 229 -24.10 -42.53 -16.30
N HIS A 230 -24.85 -43.08 -15.34
CA HIS A 230 -26.28 -43.34 -15.45
C HIS A 230 -27.12 -42.42 -14.58
N ASP A 231 -26.52 -41.38 -13.98
CA ASP A 231 -27.26 -40.39 -13.22
C ASP A 231 -28.31 -39.70 -14.09
N ASP A 232 -29.52 -39.60 -13.55
CA ASP A 232 -30.64 -38.95 -14.19
C ASP A 232 -30.80 -37.49 -13.73
N GLN A 233 -31.79 -36.81 -14.30
CA GLN A 233 -32.09 -35.41 -13.97
C GLN A 233 -32.41 -35.20 -12.49
N GLU A 234 -33.05 -36.18 -11.84
CA GLU A 234 -33.48 -36.06 -10.44
C GLU A 234 -32.29 -36.10 -9.48
N VAL A 235 -31.33 -36.99 -9.72
CA VAL A 235 -30.06 -37.03 -8.97
C VAL A 235 -29.33 -35.70 -9.09
N ILE A 236 -29.19 -35.18 -10.30
CA ILE A 236 -28.46 -33.93 -10.55
C ILE A 236 -29.20 -32.73 -9.96
N ARG A 237 -30.54 -32.70 -10.03
CA ARG A 237 -31.36 -31.67 -9.39
C ARG A 237 -31.14 -31.62 -7.88
N LEU A 238 -31.05 -32.77 -7.21
CA LEU A 238 -30.78 -32.84 -5.77
C LEU A 238 -29.36 -32.32 -5.42
N LEU A 239 -28.34 -32.65 -6.23
CA LEU A 239 -26.98 -32.13 -6.04
C LEU A 239 -26.90 -30.61 -6.26
N LYS A 240 -27.58 -30.11 -7.31
CA LYS A 240 -27.70 -28.67 -7.56
C LYS A 240 -28.38 -27.96 -6.39
N GLN A 241 -29.47 -28.53 -5.85
CA GLN A 241 -30.20 -27.96 -4.71
C GLN A 241 -29.34 -27.92 -3.44
N LYS A 242 -28.56 -28.97 -3.18
CA LYS A 242 -27.60 -29.02 -2.06
C LYS A 242 -26.61 -27.86 -2.10
N HIS A 243 -26.16 -27.48 -3.29
CA HIS A 243 -25.12 -26.47 -3.51
C HIS A 243 -25.62 -25.17 -4.16
N HIS A 244 -26.91 -24.85 -4.06
CA HIS A 244 -27.57 -23.77 -4.83
C HIS A 244 -26.94 -22.36 -4.70
N ASN A 245 -26.25 -22.07 -3.59
CA ASN A 245 -25.57 -20.78 -3.38
C ASN A 245 -24.06 -20.84 -3.70
N CYS A 246 -23.57 -21.94 -4.26
CA CYS A 246 -22.17 -22.13 -4.57
C CYS A 246 -21.79 -21.45 -5.90
N LEU A 247 -20.71 -20.65 -5.86
CA LEU A 247 -20.16 -19.98 -7.04
C LEU A 247 -19.68 -20.98 -8.10
N ASP A 248 -18.96 -22.02 -7.67
CA ASP A 248 -18.44 -23.07 -8.54
C ASP A 248 -19.57 -23.82 -9.25
N LEU A 249 -20.69 -24.09 -8.55
CA LEU A 249 -21.87 -24.68 -9.18
C LEU A 249 -22.42 -23.78 -10.28
N ARG A 250 -22.59 -22.48 -10.01
CA ARG A 250 -23.06 -21.52 -11.02
C ARG A 250 -22.16 -21.50 -12.25
N MET A 251 -20.84 -21.59 -12.07
CA MET A 251 -19.89 -21.69 -13.17
C MET A 251 -20.10 -22.98 -13.99
N VAL A 252 -20.25 -24.12 -13.31
CA VAL A 252 -20.50 -25.43 -13.93
C VAL A 252 -21.82 -25.43 -14.68
N GLU A 253 -22.90 -24.88 -14.13
CA GLU A 253 -24.20 -24.78 -14.79
C GLU A 253 -24.15 -23.86 -16.00
N THR A 254 -23.56 -22.67 -15.84
CA THR A 254 -23.45 -21.71 -16.94
C THR A 254 -22.70 -22.30 -18.13
N ALA A 255 -21.57 -22.98 -17.90
CA ALA A 255 -20.87 -23.67 -18.97
C ALA A 255 -21.65 -24.90 -19.48
N GLY A 256 -22.13 -25.74 -18.55
CA GLY A 256 -22.91 -26.94 -18.78
C GLY A 256 -24.07 -26.75 -19.75
N GLU A 257 -24.86 -25.71 -19.54
CA GLU A 257 -26.11 -25.47 -20.26
C GLU A 257 -25.88 -24.76 -21.61
N ASN A 258 -24.78 -24.00 -21.76
CA ASN A 258 -24.59 -23.13 -22.93
C ASN A 258 -23.58 -23.66 -23.96
N ILE A 259 -22.69 -24.60 -23.60
CA ILE A 259 -21.72 -25.19 -24.54
C ILE A 259 -22.38 -25.71 -25.84
N PRO A 260 -23.54 -26.41 -25.83
CA PRO A 260 -24.17 -26.86 -27.07
C PRO A 260 -24.49 -25.73 -28.04
N ALA A 261 -25.03 -24.61 -27.55
CA ALA A 261 -25.32 -23.42 -28.37
C ALA A 261 -24.02 -22.76 -28.89
N VAL A 262 -22.99 -22.70 -28.05
CA VAL A 262 -21.67 -22.19 -28.42
C VAL A 262 -21.01 -23.03 -29.52
N VAL A 263 -21.14 -24.36 -29.45
CA VAL A 263 -20.65 -25.29 -30.48
C VAL A 263 -21.39 -25.12 -31.81
N ARG A 264 -22.70 -24.81 -31.77
CA ARG A 264 -23.51 -24.48 -32.95
C ARG A 264 -23.25 -23.07 -33.50
N GLY A 265 -22.42 -22.27 -32.84
CA GLY A 265 -22.10 -20.89 -33.25
C GLY A 265 -23.22 -19.89 -32.95
N GLU A 266 -24.18 -20.24 -32.09
CA GLU A 266 -25.33 -19.39 -31.74
C GLU A 266 -24.94 -18.29 -30.74
N THR A 267 -23.96 -18.55 -29.88
CA THR A 267 -23.44 -17.63 -28.83
C THR A 267 -21.95 -17.86 -28.60
N THR A 268 -21.31 -17.04 -27.76
CA THR A 268 -19.95 -17.32 -27.25
C THR A 268 -19.96 -17.69 -25.77
N ILE A 269 -19.03 -18.54 -25.32
CA ILE A 269 -18.97 -18.91 -23.90
C ILE A 269 -18.65 -17.70 -23.00
N LEU A 270 -17.85 -16.76 -23.52
CA LEU A 270 -17.48 -15.54 -22.79
C LEU A 270 -18.70 -14.63 -22.54
N GLU A 271 -19.66 -14.55 -23.47
CA GLU A 271 -20.92 -13.82 -23.23
C GLU A 271 -21.68 -14.33 -22.01
N HIS A 272 -21.65 -15.64 -21.75
CA HIS A 272 -22.32 -16.23 -20.60
C HIS A 272 -21.49 -16.09 -19.32
N LEU A 273 -20.17 -16.25 -19.41
CA LEU A 273 -19.28 -16.18 -18.26
C LEU A 273 -18.99 -14.75 -17.77
N PHE A 274 -19.16 -13.73 -18.61
CA PHE A 274 -19.04 -12.33 -18.19
C PHE A 274 -20.30 -11.77 -17.54
N LYS A 275 -21.46 -12.43 -17.67
CA LYS A 275 -22.68 -12.02 -16.96
C LYS A 275 -22.43 -12.06 -15.45
N ASP A 276 -22.92 -11.02 -14.77
CA ASP A 276 -22.83 -10.83 -13.31
C ASP A 276 -21.39 -10.97 -12.75
N ASP A 277 -20.38 -10.71 -13.56
CA ASP A 277 -18.96 -10.82 -13.20
C ASP A 277 -18.56 -12.25 -12.75
N LEU A 278 -19.25 -13.27 -13.27
CA LEU A 278 -19.08 -14.67 -12.86
C LEU A 278 -17.63 -15.15 -13.04
N LEU A 279 -17.01 -14.89 -14.18
CA LEU A 279 -15.64 -15.30 -14.45
C LEU A 279 -14.62 -14.66 -13.49
N ALA A 280 -14.77 -13.36 -13.18
CA ALA A 280 -13.88 -12.68 -12.24
C ALA A 280 -14.05 -13.19 -10.81
N LYS A 281 -15.30 -13.44 -10.39
CA LYS A 281 -15.62 -14.09 -9.11
C LYS A 281 -15.03 -15.48 -9.04
N PHE A 282 -15.12 -16.26 -10.12
CA PHE A 282 -14.54 -17.61 -10.18
C PHE A 282 -13.03 -17.55 -9.96
N TYR A 283 -12.29 -16.69 -10.65
CA TYR A 283 -10.84 -16.55 -10.47
C TYR A 283 -10.41 -16.15 -9.05
N SER A 284 -11.30 -15.57 -8.24
CA SER A 284 -10.96 -15.00 -6.94
C SER A 284 -11.53 -15.77 -5.74
N HIS A 285 -12.66 -16.44 -5.92
CA HIS A 285 -13.44 -17.03 -4.82
C HIS A 285 -13.81 -18.49 -5.06
N SER A 286 -13.50 -19.09 -6.21
CA SER A 286 -13.79 -20.50 -6.45
C SER A 286 -12.99 -21.40 -5.52
N LEU A 287 -13.41 -22.66 -5.47
CA LEU A 287 -12.85 -23.66 -4.58
C LEU A 287 -11.32 -23.77 -4.75
N GLY A 288 -10.59 -23.52 -3.68
CA GLY A 288 -9.13 -23.55 -3.66
C GLY A 288 -8.42 -22.31 -4.22
N MET A 289 -9.10 -21.41 -4.95
CA MET A 289 -8.44 -20.24 -5.57
C MET A 289 -7.94 -19.23 -4.54
N ARG A 290 -8.68 -19.03 -3.44
CA ARG A 290 -8.24 -18.13 -2.35
C ARG A 290 -6.91 -18.57 -1.76
N SER A 291 -6.77 -19.86 -1.46
CA SER A 291 -5.54 -20.45 -0.93
C SER A 291 -4.43 -20.38 -1.97
N TYR A 292 -4.72 -20.75 -3.21
CA TYR A 292 -3.76 -20.71 -4.32
C TYR A 292 -3.16 -19.31 -4.52
N ILE A 293 -4.00 -18.28 -4.63
CA ILE A 293 -3.57 -16.89 -4.85
C ILE A 293 -2.74 -16.38 -3.66
N LYS A 294 -3.15 -16.72 -2.42
CA LYS A 294 -2.38 -16.39 -1.21
C LYS A 294 -0.98 -17.01 -1.24
N TYR A 295 -0.88 -18.27 -1.63
CA TYR A 295 0.41 -18.99 -1.71
C TYR A 295 1.29 -18.48 -2.82
N PHE A 296 0.67 -18.07 -3.92
CA PHE A 296 1.37 -17.39 -4.99
C PHE A 296 2.00 -16.08 -4.49
N GLY A 297 1.23 -15.23 -3.78
CA GLY A 297 1.74 -14.01 -3.15
C GLY A 297 2.91 -14.26 -2.18
N ARG A 298 2.77 -15.23 -1.28
CA ARG A 298 3.85 -15.63 -0.35
C ARG A 298 5.09 -16.17 -1.06
N GLY A 299 4.91 -16.92 -2.15
CA GLY A 299 6.02 -17.37 -2.99
C GLY A 299 6.78 -16.19 -3.58
N VAL A 300 6.07 -15.17 -4.07
CA VAL A 300 6.67 -13.92 -4.55
C VAL A 300 7.38 -13.17 -3.41
N GLN A 301 6.80 -13.14 -2.20
CA GLN A 301 7.45 -12.55 -1.02
C GLN A 301 8.81 -13.17 -0.70
N GLN A 302 8.96 -14.50 -0.80
CA GLN A 302 10.26 -15.13 -0.59
C GLN A 302 11.29 -14.68 -1.63
N ILE A 303 10.87 -14.50 -2.88
CA ILE A 303 11.72 -14.02 -3.97
C ILE A 303 12.14 -12.57 -3.71
N THR A 304 11.19 -11.68 -3.43
CA THR A 304 11.46 -10.25 -3.20
C THR A 304 12.23 -9.98 -1.91
N HIS A 305 12.06 -10.83 -0.89
CA HIS A 305 12.88 -10.81 0.31
C HIS A 305 14.36 -11.09 0.01
N ARG A 306 14.65 -12.10 -0.81
CA ARG A 306 16.01 -12.47 -1.21
C ARG A 306 16.62 -11.48 -2.21
N TYR A 307 15.81 -10.92 -3.08
CA TYR A 307 16.19 -9.99 -4.13
C TYR A 307 15.37 -8.69 -3.96
N PRO A 308 15.78 -7.80 -3.05
CA PRO A 308 15.09 -6.53 -2.87
C PRO A 308 15.22 -5.66 -4.14
N ALA A 309 14.27 -4.75 -4.34
CA ALA A 309 14.23 -3.81 -5.47
C ALA A 309 14.12 -4.45 -6.87
N MET A 310 13.57 -5.67 -6.97
CA MET A 310 13.30 -6.32 -8.25
C MET A 310 12.39 -5.51 -9.17
N LYS A 311 12.63 -5.63 -10.47
CA LYS A 311 11.70 -5.19 -11.52
C LYS A 311 10.81 -6.38 -11.89
N ILE A 312 9.56 -6.35 -11.43
CA ILE A 312 8.59 -7.44 -11.63
C ILE A 312 7.78 -7.15 -12.89
N LEU A 313 7.60 -8.15 -13.75
CA LEU A 313 6.69 -8.13 -14.88
C LEU A 313 5.62 -9.20 -14.65
N GLU A 314 4.38 -8.79 -14.49
CA GLU A 314 3.23 -9.70 -14.43
C GLU A 314 2.59 -9.79 -15.82
N VAL A 315 2.49 -11.00 -16.37
CA VAL A 315 1.84 -11.29 -17.65
C VAL A 315 0.50 -11.94 -17.40
N GLY A 316 -0.56 -11.35 -17.95
CA GLY A 316 -1.92 -11.84 -17.76
C GLY A 316 -2.51 -11.42 -16.41
N GLY A 317 -2.19 -10.19 -15.97
CA GLY A 317 -2.68 -9.66 -14.70
C GLY A 317 -4.20 -9.56 -14.63
N GLY A 318 -4.88 -9.47 -15.78
CA GLY A 318 -6.32 -9.56 -15.92
C GLY A 318 -7.06 -8.68 -14.93
N THR A 319 -7.88 -9.28 -14.07
CA THR A 319 -8.69 -8.55 -13.07
C THR A 319 -7.90 -8.06 -11.84
N GLY A 320 -6.58 -8.30 -11.78
CA GLY A 320 -5.70 -7.84 -10.71
C GLY A 320 -5.78 -8.65 -9.41
N HIS A 321 -6.43 -9.81 -9.39
CA HIS A 321 -6.57 -10.61 -8.17
C HIS A 321 -5.24 -11.18 -7.68
N ALA A 322 -4.41 -11.70 -8.59
CA ALA A 322 -3.08 -12.18 -8.25
C ALA A 322 -2.18 -11.01 -7.80
N THR A 323 -2.16 -9.91 -8.55
CA THR A 323 -1.47 -8.67 -8.20
C THR A 323 -1.80 -8.18 -6.80
N HIS A 324 -3.08 -8.12 -6.45
CA HIS A 324 -3.53 -7.68 -5.13
C HIS A 324 -2.99 -8.58 -4.00
N ALA A 325 -2.99 -9.91 -4.22
CA ALA A 325 -2.43 -10.82 -3.23
C ALA A 325 -0.91 -10.74 -3.13
N ILE A 326 -0.22 -10.50 -4.25
CA ILE A 326 1.21 -10.22 -4.23
C ILE A 326 1.49 -8.96 -3.41
N PHE A 327 0.80 -7.85 -3.68
CA PHE A 327 0.99 -6.60 -2.95
C PHE A 327 0.69 -6.71 -1.46
N ASN A 328 -0.31 -7.48 -1.06
CA ASN A 328 -0.58 -7.75 0.35
C ASN A 328 0.58 -8.47 1.05
N GLU A 329 1.34 -9.30 0.34
CA GLU A 329 2.45 -10.06 0.91
C GLU A 329 3.79 -9.30 0.81
N ILE A 330 4.02 -8.52 -0.25
CA ILE A 330 5.32 -7.86 -0.48
C ILE A 330 5.33 -6.37 -0.10
N GLY A 331 4.17 -5.72 0.03
CA GLY A 331 4.08 -4.27 0.20
C GLY A 331 4.87 -3.54 -0.88
N GLY A 332 5.68 -2.56 -0.48
CA GLY A 332 6.60 -1.83 -1.38
C GLY A 332 7.97 -2.50 -1.60
N SER A 333 8.13 -3.80 -1.30
CA SER A 333 9.43 -4.49 -1.37
C SER A 333 9.83 -4.87 -2.81
N PHE A 334 9.74 -3.93 -3.75
CA PHE A 334 10.13 -4.10 -5.14
C PHE A 334 10.60 -2.76 -5.73
N GLY A 335 11.32 -2.80 -6.85
CA GLY A 335 11.83 -1.60 -7.52
C GLY A 335 10.84 -1.03 -8.53
N SER A 336 10.18 -1.90 -9.29
CA SER A 336 9.06 -1.53 -10.18
C SER A 336 8.16 -2.73 -10.43
N TYR A 337 6.86 -2.50 -10.62
CA TYR A 337 5.90 -3.54 -10.97
C TYR A 337 5.20 -3.19 -12.30
N GLN A 338 5.50 -3.96 -13.35
CA GLN A 338 4.89 -3.81 -14.66
C GLN A 338 3.70 -4.76 -14.77
N PHE A 339 2.50 -4.23 -14.58
CA PHE A 339 1.26 -4.94 -14.82
C PHE A 339 0.98 -5.02 -16.34
N THR A 340 0.79 -6.22 -16.88
CA THR A 340 0.47 -6.42 -18.31
C THR A 340 -0.64 -7.43 -18.53
N ASP A 341 -1.42 -7.21 -19.56
CA ASP A 341 -2.44 -8.13 -20.06
C ASP A 341 -2.55 -8.01 -21.58
N VAL A 342 -3.07 -9.04 -22.24
CA VAL A 342 -3.34 -9.00 -23.69
C VAL A 342 -4.48 -8.03 -24.00
N SER A 343 -5.45 -7.90 -23.08
CA SER A 343 -6.57 -6.98 -23.21
C SER A 343 -6.34 -5.71 -22.40
N SER A 344 -6.35 -4.56 -23.09
CA SER A 344 -6.26 -3.25 -22.43
C SER A 344 -7.49 -2.91 -21.57
N GLY A 345 -8.60 -3.65 -21.73
CA GLY A 345 -9.85 -3.40 -20.99
C GLY A 345 -9.75 -3.63 -19.48
N PHE A 346 -8.64 -4.16 -19.00
CA PHE A 346 -8.38 -4.36 -17.58
C PHE A 346 -7.59 -3.21 -16.92
N PHE A 347 -6.92 -2.36 -17.71
CA PHE A 347 -5.95 -1.40 -17.16
C PHE A 347 -6.61 -0.28 -16.36
N GLU A 348 -7.75 0.26 -16.79
CA GLU A 348 -8.45 1.29 -16.02
C GLU A 348 -8.88 0.79 -14.64
N LYS A 349 -9.42 -0.43 -14.57
CA LYS A 349 -9.81 -1.07 -13.30
C LYS A 349 -8.60 -1.38 -12.43
N ALA A 350 -7.50 -1.82 -13.03
CA ALA A 350 -6.25 -2.07 -12.31
C ALA A 350 -5.68 -0.76 -11.73
N GLN A 351 -5.67 0.32 -12.53
CA GLN A 351 -5.20 1.64 -12.09
C GLN A 351 -6.03 2.14 -10.90
N ALA A 352 -7.36 2.09 -10.97
CA ALA A 352 -8.21 2.51 -9.86
C ALA A 352 -8.07 1.61 -8.62
N ARG A 353 -7.76 0.32 -8.80
CA ARG A 353 -7.59 -0.63 -7.68
C ARG A 353 -6.26 -0.48 -6.96
N PHE A 354 -5.24 -0.05 -7.67
CA PHE A 354 -3.86 0.07 -7.18
C PHE A 354 -3.38 1.53 -7.18
N GLU A 355 -4.32 2.47 -7.16
CA GLU A 355 -4.05 3.88 -6.87
C GLU A 355 -3.69 3.96 -5.39
N GLU A 356 -2.47 4.42 -5.08
CA GLU A 356 -2.02 4.65 -3.70
C GLU A 356 -2.81 5.79 -3.03
#